data_AF-A0A4R4KYS3-F1
#
_entry.id   AF-A0A4R4KYS3-F1
#
_cell.length_a   1.000
_cell.length_b   1.000
_cell.length_c   1.000
_cell.angle_alpha   90.00
_cell.angle_beta   90.00
_cell.angle_gamma   90.00
#
_symmetry.space_group_name_H-M   'P 1'
#
loop_
_entity.id
_entity.type
_entity.pdbx_description
1 polymer ?
#
loop_
_entity_poly.entity_id
_entity_poly.type
_entity_poly.pdbx_seq_one_letter_code
_entity_poly.pdbx_strand_id
1 'polypeptide(L)' 'LRQAGLIDGQRRGTWVYYRIIPERLTRLSGLFALPSLATT' A
#
# COMPACT_ATOMS: atom_id res chain seq x y z
N LEU A 1 -4.19 7.74 2.92
CA LEU A 1 -3.88 6.68 1.94
C LEU A 1 -3.11 7.19 0.71
N ARG A 2 -3.64 8.12 -0.09
CA ARG A 2 -2.87 8.76 -1.20
C ARG A 2 -1.66 9.57 -0.72
N GLN A 3 -1.81 10.30 0.39
CA GLN A 3 -0.74 11.09 1.01
C GLN A 3 0.39 10.25 1.63
N ALA A 4 0.12 8.98 1.96
CA ALA A 4 1.13 8.05 2.46
C ALA A 4 1.88 7.33 1.31
N GLY A 5 1.56 7.67 0.06
CA GLY A 5 2.16 7.07 -1.13
C GLY A 5 1.78 5.60 -1.36
N LEU A 6 0.85 5.02 -0.60
CA LEU A 6 0.46 3.61 -0.77
C LEU A 6 -0.41 3.34 -2.00
N ILE A 7 -1.04 4.38 -2.54
CA ILE A 7 -1.97 4.28 -3.65
C ILE A 7 -1.53 5.31 -4.69
N ASP A 8 -1.27 4.83 -5.91
CA ASP A 8 -1.04 5.69 -7.07
C ASP A 8 -2.39 6.12 -7.66
N GLY A 9 -2.47 7.39 -8.08
CA GLY A 9 -3.65 7.99 -8.66
C GLY A 9 -3.37 8.42 -10.09
N GLN A 10 -3.83 7.64 -11.07
CA GLN A 10 -3.75 8.04 -12.48
C GLN A 10 -5.02 8.78 -12.88
N ARG A 11 -4.88 10.09 -13.17
CA ARG A 11 -5.98 10.89 -13.70
C ARG A 11 -6.06 10.74 -15.22
N ARG A 12 -7.19 10.24 -15.71
CA ARG A 12 -7.52 10.12 -17.13
C ARG A 12 -8.77 10.97 -17.41
N GLY A 13 -8.54 12.19 -17.87
CA GLY A 13 -9.59 13.19 -18.09
C GLY A 13 -10.32 13.56 -16.79
N THR A 14 -11.60 13.20 -16.71
CA THR A 14 -12.48 13.46 -15.55
C THR A 14 -12.34 12.40 -14.45
N TRP A 15 -11.81 11.21 -14.77
CA TRP A 15 -11.74 10.10 -13.83
C TRP A 15 -10.35 9.96 -13.21
N VAL A 16 -10.30 9.57 -11.94
CA VAL A 16 -9.06 9.23 -11.24
C VAL A 16 -9.10 7.76 -10.88
N TYR A 17 -8.18 6.99 -11.47
CA TYR A 17 -7.98 5.58 -11.15
C TYR A 17 -7.03 5.45 -9.98
N TYR A 18 -7.40 4.64 -9.01
CA TYR A 18 -6.57 4.31 -7.87
C TYR A 18 -6.04 2.89 -8.05
N ARG A 19 -4.72 2.73 -8.00
CA ARG A 19 -4.07 1.41 -7.91
C ARG A 19 -3.22 1.35 -6.66
N ILE A 20 -3.26 0.21 -6.01
CA ILE A 20 -2.43 -0.06 -4.83
C ILE A 20 -0.99 -0.30 -5.33
N ILE A 21 -0.01 0.27 -4.63
CA ILE A 21 1.41 0.00 -4.87
C ILE A 21 1.84 -1.10 -3.90
N PRO A 22 1.98 -2.36 -4.35
CA PRO A 22 2.27 -3.48 -3.46
C PRO A 22 3.61 -3.30 -2.73
N GLU A 23 4.64 -2.77 -3.38
CA GLU A 23 5.95 -2.51 -2.74
C GLU A 23 5.85 -1.64 -1.48
N ARG A 24 5.07 -0.55 -1.55
CA ARG A 24 4.89 0.36 -0.41
C ARG A 24 3.99 -0.24 0.65
N LEU A 25 3.01 -1.02 0.23
CA LEU A 25 2.18 -1.80 1.15
C LEU A 25 3.00 -2.85 1.88
N THR A 26 3.92 -3.55 1.23
CA THR A 26 4.83 -4.54 1.83
C THR A 26 5.79 -3.89 2.83
N ARG A 27 6.33 -2.71 2.52
CA ARG A 27 7.18 -1.97 3.46
C ARG A 27 6.40 -1.54 4.70
N LEU A 28 5.18 -1.03 4.51
CA LEU A 28 4.31 -0.65 5.61
C LEU A 28 3.88 -1.89 6.42
N SER A 29 3.53 -2.99 5.75
CA SER A 29 3.15 -4.24 6.42
C SER A 29 4.31 -4.85 7.17
N GLY A 30 5.57 -4.69 6.73
CA GLY A 30 6.74 -5.12 7.49
C GLY A 30 6.98 -4.30 8.76
N LEU A 31 6.62 -3.01 8.74
CA LEU A 31 6.67 -2.16 9.94
C LEU A 31 5.54 -2.46 10.93
N PHE A 32 4.36 -2.82 10.42
CA PHE A 32 3.22 -3.24 11.24
C PHE A 32 3.13 -4.74 11.46
N ALA A 33 4.04 -5.52 10.86
CA ALA A 33 4.14 -6.96 11.08
C ALA A 33 4.64 -7.12 12.51
N LEU A 34 3.68 -7.30 13.42
CA LEU A 34 3.92 -7.97 14.68
C LEU A 34 4.70 -9.26 14.37
N PRO A 35 5.66 -9.66 15.23
CA PRO A 35 6.37 -10.91 15.03
C PRO A 35 5.30 -11.98 14.84
N SER A 36 5.19 -12.47 13.60
CA SER A 36 4.31 -13.59 13.31
C SER A 36 4.82 -14.66 14.23
N LEU A 37 4.03 -14.97 15.27
CA LEU A 37 4.33 -16.08 16.15
C LEU A 37 4.52 -17.26 15.22
N ALA A 38 5.78 -17.66 15.06
CA ALA A 38 6.15 -18.77 14.23
C ALA A 38 5.52 -19.96 14.93
N THR A 39 4.33 -20.34 14.46
CA THR A 39 3.61 -21.50 14.96
C THR A 39 4.50 -22.69 14.64
N THR A 40 5.17 -23.15 15.69
CA THR A 40 5.98 -24.37 15.74
C THR A 40 5.07 -25.58 15.66
#